data_AF-A0A6G7T481-F1
#
_entry.id   AF-A0A6G7T481-F1
#
_cell.length_a   1.000
_cell.length_b   1.000
_cell.length_c   1.000
_cell.angle_alpha   90.00
_cell.angle_beta   90.00
_cell.angle_gamma   90.00
#
_symmetry.space_group_name_H-M   'P 1'
#
loop_
_entity.id
_entity.type
_entity.pdbx_description
1 polymer ?
#
loop_
_entity_poly.entity_id
_entity_poly.type
_entity_poly.pdbx_seq_one_letter_code
_entity_poly.pdbx_strand_id
1 'polypeptide(L)'
;MTGGRGDPGLLDRMVRDSLGWLDEARPFFRLPPNVTTDADPNLTLKPLGELAELTQLIGVLHPRDDIRQTARGLFAFAWNETRDGELFAELIRGEPFATYPVELYGVFAQAGLRHAEADALAQTTTRLRGWRVAREDHTRTLGVLNAERRIGLRRHADFGSVLALTGLGRLPEPWALDRKAAYGITHDVFHLTDWGRNRQRLSPELADYLRLWVPSWLENWLEEQLWDLVGELLAVTACLPAAPYDAVAWQRLAGAQAADGSVPELGAAPSTGDRAEAFTACYHSTLVTAFAATLARIASDEAEAGPPAGNAATAGERTTPCESETAP
;
A
#
# COMPACT_ATOMS: atom_id res chain seq x y z
N MET A 1 22.40 -1.49 6.42
CA MET A 1 21.27 -1.92 7.28
C MET A 1 21.62 -3.23 7.98
N THR A 2 21.98 -3.18 9.26
CA THR A 2 22.07 -4.38 10.12
C THR A 2 20.65 -4.81 10.50
N GLY A 3 20.40 -6.11 10.67
CA GLY A 3 19.08 -6.66 11.01
C GLY A 3 18.63 -6.35 12.44
N GLY A 4 18.54 -5.06 12.79
CA GLY A 4 17.94 -4.61 14.03
C GLY A 4 16.47 -4.98 14.07
N ARG A 5 15.93 -5.19 15.27
CA ARG A 5 14.48 -5.34 15.47
C ARG A 5 13.83 -3.96 15.46
N GLY A 6 12.61 -3.86 14.95
CA GLY A 6 11.84 -2.63 15.08
C GLY A 6 11.56 -2.29 16.54
N ASP A 7 11.52 -1.01 16.88
CA ASP A 7 11.08 -0.54 18.21
C ASP A 7 9.54 -0.50 18.23
N PRO A 8 8.85 -1.47 18.85
CA PRO A 8 7.39 -1.54 18.79
C PRO A 8 6.73 -0.33 19.44
N GLY A 9 7.36 0.24 20.47
CA GLY A 9 6.85 1.40 21.18
C GLY A 9 6.95 2.68 20.36
N LEU A 10 8.00 2.85 19.56
CA LEU A 10 8.10 3.94 18.59
C LEU A 10 7.03 3.80 17.50
N LEU A 11 6.96 2.63 16.87
CA LEU A 11 6.05 2.37 15.75
C LEU A 11 4.57 2.54 16.17
N ASP A 12 4.17 1.95 17.31
CA ASP A 12 2.79 2.07 17.82
C ASP A 12 2.42 3.53 18.14
N ARG A 13 3.37 4.35 18.63
CA ARG A 13 3.13 5.79 18.86
C ARG A 13 2.94 6.54 17.55
N MET A 14 3.86 6.36 16.60
CA MET A 14 3.78 7.06 15.31
C MET A 14 2.45 6.77 14.59
N VAL A 15 2.00 5.51 14.56
CA VAL A 15 0.71 5.14 13.98
C VAL A 15 -0.45 5.81 14.72
N ARG A 16 -0.45 5.76 16.06
CA ARG A 16 -1.51 6.37 16.88
C ARG A 16 -1.63 7.86 16.62
N ASP A 17 -0.50 8.57 16.63
CA ASP A 17 -0.46 10.02 16.52
C ASP A 17 -0.88 10.45 15.10
N SER A 18 -0.38 9.76 14.07
CA SER A 18 -0.81 10.00 12.67
C SER A 18 -2.31 9.76 12.48
N LEU A 19 -2.86 8.66 13.01
CA LEU A 19 -4.29 8.38 12.89
C LEU A 19 -5.14 9.39 13.68
N GLY A 20 -4.64 9.89 14.82
CA GLY A 20 -5.30 10.96 15.58
C GLY A 20 -5.44 12.23 14.75
N TRP A 21 -4.35 12.67 14.11
CA TRP A 21 -4.37 13.83 13.23
C TRP A 21 -5.32 13.63 12.03
N LEU A 22 -5.27 12.46 11.38
CA LEU A 22 -6.14 12.14 10.25
C LEU A 22 -7.63 12.12 10.64
N ASP A 23 -7.94 11.70 11.87
CA ASP A 23 -9.30 11.72 12.42
C ASP A 23 -9.84 13.15 12.58
N GLU A 24 -9.00 14.06 13.07
CA GLU A 24 -9.33 15.48 13.18
C GLU A 24 -9.41 16.19 11.81
N ALA A 25 -8.72 15.65 10.81
CA ALA A 25 -8.68 16.15 9.44
C ALA A 25 -9.84 15.64 8.55
N ARG A 26 -10.72 14.76 9.05
CA ARG A 26 -11.90 14.24 8.30
C ARG A 26 -12.67 15.29 7.48
N PRO A 27 -12.93 16.52 7.95
CA PRO A 27 -13.64 17.52 7.15
C PRO A 27 -12.97 17.83 5.80
N PHE A 28 -11.65 17.70 5.68
CA PHE A 28 -10.90 17.97 4.46
C PHE A 28 -10.90 16.80 3.46
N PHE A 29 -11.30 15.62 3.89
CA PHE A 29 -11.51 14.45 3.01
C PHE A 29 -12.93 14.39 2.43
N ARG A 30 -13.84 15.27 2.87
CA ARG A 30 -15.23 15.23 2.43
C ARG A 30 -15.35 15.54 0.95
N LEU A 31 -16.14 14.73 0.25
CA LEU A 31 -16.36 14.95 -1.17
C LEU A 31 -17.31 16.13 -1.40
N PRO A 32 -17.02 17.02 -2.36
CA PRO A 32 -17.91 18.12 -2.65
C PRO A 32 -19.16 17.64 -3.42
N PRO A 33 -20.26 18.40 -3.42
CA PRO A 33 -21.49 18.01 -4.12
C PRO A 33 -21.33 17.79 -5.64
N ASN A 34 -20.31 18.37 -6.25
CA ASN A 34 -19.99 18.27 -7.68
C ASN A 34 -18.91 17.23 -8.00
N VAL A 35 -18.67 16.25 -7.11
CA VAL A 35 -17.61 15.23 -7.25
C VAL A 35 -17.69 14.42 -8.56
N THR A 36 -18.88 14.29 -9.15
CA THR A 36 -19.09 13.54 -10.40
C THR A 36 -19.08 14.40 -11.67
N THR A 37 -18.86 15.71 -11.56
CA THR A 37 -18.90 16.63 -12.71
C THR A 37 -17.60 17.39 -12.88
N ASP A 38 -17.37 18.43 -12.08
CA ASP A 38 -16.33 19.44 -12.31
C ASP A 38 -15.20 19.39 -11.27
N ALA A 39 -15.37 18.62 -10.20
CA ALA A 39 -14.33 18.50 -9.18
C ALA A 39 -13.13 17.73 -9.72
N ASP A 40 -11.92 18.21 -9.43
CA ASP A 40 -10.69 17.49 -9.78
C ASP A 40 -10.60 16.20 -8.95
N PRO A 41 -10.59 15.00 -9.59
CA PRO A 41 -10.44 13.73 -8.88
C PRO A 41 -9.15 13.66 -8.06
N ASN A 42 -8.08 14.34 -8.47
CA ASN A 42 -6.81 14.35 -7.75
C ASN A 42 -6.86 15.13 -6.44
N LEU A 43 -7.76 16.11 -6.33
CA LEU A 43 -7.93 16.93 -5.13
C LEU A 43 -9.06 16.42 -4.23
N THR A 44 -9.85 15.45 -4.70
CA THR A 44 -11.05 14.97 -4.00
C THR A 44 -11.04 13.45 -3.81
N LEU A 45 -11.22 12.69 -4.88
CA LEU A 45 -11.32 11.23 -4.84
C LEU A 45 -9.99 10.56 -4.47
N LYS A 46 -8.86 11.08 -4.93
CA LYS A 46 -7.53 10.54 -4.64
C LYS A 46 -7.23 10.53 -3.13
N PRO A 47 -7.33 11.66 -2.39
CA PRO A 47 -7.16 11.66 -0.94
C PRO A 47 -8.07 10.66 -0.21
N LEU A 48 -9.34 10.57 -0.62
CA LEU A 48 -10.29 9.63 -0.03
C LEU A 48 -9.92 8.16 -0.29
N GLY A 49 -9.47 7.85 -1.51
CA GLY A 49 -9.03 6.52 -1.91
C GLY A 49 -7.76 6.08 -1.18
N GLU A 50 -6.80 6.99 -1.00
CA GLU A 50 -5.59 6.75 -0.22
C GLU A 50 -5.94 6.49 1.25
N LEU A 51 -6.78 7.35 1.84
CA LEU A 51 -7.30 7.16 3.19
C LEU A 51 -7.93 5.77 3.33
N ALA A 52 -8.78 5.37 2.39
CA ALA A 52 -9.44 4.08 2.40
C ALA A 52 -8.45 2.91 2.33
N GLU A 53 -7.50 2.89 1.36
CA GLU A 53 -6.56 1.77 1.19
C GLU A 53 -5.71 1.54 2.44
N LEU A 54 -5.13 2.62 2.97
CA LEU A 54 -4.16 2.52 4.05
C LEU A 54 -4.85 2.27 5.39
N THR A 55 -5.98 2.92 5.67
CA THR A 55 -6.72 2.65 6.92
C THR A 55 -7.42 1.30 6.93
N GLN A 56 -7.82 0.76 5.76
CA GLN A 56 -8.31 -0.62 5.68
C GLN A 56 -7.21 -1.61 6.09
N LEU A 57 -5.99 -1.43 5.57
CA LEU A 57 -4.85 -2.27 5.93
C LEU A 57 -4.59 -2.22 7.43
N ILE A 58 -4.46 -1.01 7.99
CA ILE A 58 -4.13 -0.79 9.40
C ILE A 58 -5.22 -1.39 10.29
N GLY A 59 -6.50 -1.16 9.94
CA GLY A 59 -7.66 -1.68 10.67
C GLY A 59 -7.75 -3.22 10.69
N VAL A 60 -7.12 -3.89 9.73
CA VAL A 60 -7.07 -5.36 9.66
C VAL A 60 -5.82 -5.92 10.33
N LEU A 61 -4.64 -5.36 10.05
CA LEU A 61 -3.36 -5.99 10.37
C LEU A 61 -2.69 -5.48 11.64
N HIS A 62 -2.97 -4.26 12.11
CA HIS A 62 -2.23 -3.69 13.23
C HIS A 62 -2.44 -4.54 14.52
N PRO A 63 -1.40 -4.87 15.29
CA PRO A 63 -1.53 -5.78 16.45
C PRO A 63 -2.36 -5.20 17.59
N ARG A 64 -2.35 -3.88 17.73
CA ARG A 64 -3.10 -3.14 18.78
C ARG A 64 -4.55 -2.82 18.39
N ASP A 65 -5.49 -3.17 19.26
CA ASP A 65 -6.93 -2.99 19.01
C ASP A 65 -7.38 -1.54 18.96
N ASP A 66 -6.85 -0.69 19.84
CA ASP A 66 -7.17 0.74 19.87
C ASP A 66 -6.79 1.44 18.55
N ILE A 67 -5.63 1.10 18.00
CA ILE A 67 -5.18 1.61 16.69
C ILE A 67 -6.06 1.06 15.55
N ARG A 68 -6.38 -0.24 15.58
CA ARG A 68 -7.30 -0.83 14.58
C ARG A 68 -8.65 -0.14 14.59
N GLN A 69 -9.18 0.19 15.77
CA GLN A 69 -10.49 0.80 15.91
C GLN A 69 -10.54 2.21 15.28
N THR A 70 -9.52 3.04 15.51
CA THR A 70 -9.41 4.35 14.86
C THR A 70 -9.33 4.22 13.34
N ALA A 71 -8.47 3.33 12.83
CA ALA A 71 -8.33 3.10 11.39
C ALA A 71 -9.64 2.59 10.76
N ARG A 72 -10.35 1.66 11.41
CA ARG A 72 -11.68 1.21 10.95
C ARG A 72 -12.70 2.34 10.91
N GLY A 73 -12.66 3.27 11.85
CA GLY A 73 -13.52 4.45 11.86
C GLY A 73 -13.27 5.37 10.67
N LEU A 74 -12.01 5.60 10.31
CA LEU A 74 -11.62 6.35 9.11
C LEU A 74 -12.01 5.64 7.81
N PHE A 75 -11.80 4.31 7.74
CA PHE A 75 -12.23 3.51 6.59
C PHE A 75 -13.75 3.55 6.39
N ALA A 76 -14.51 3.42 7.49
CA ALA A 76 -15.97 3.52 7.45
C ALA A 76 -16.44 4.93 7.05
N PHE A 77 -15.76 5.98 7.52
CA PHE A 77 -15.99 7.35 7.05
C PHE A 77 -15.79 7.45 5.54
N ALA A 78 -14.69 6.90 5.00
CA ALA A 78 -14.43 6.94 3.57
C ALA A 78 -15.52 6.23 2.75
N TRP A 79 -16.03 5.10 3.24
CA TRP A 79 -17.17 4.41 2.61
C TRP A 79 -18.45 5.26 2.62
N ASN A 80 -18.77 5.90 3.75
CA ASN A 80 -19.95 6.75 3.87
C ASN A 80 -19.92 7.95 2.90
N GLU A 81 -18.75 8.56 2.67
CA GLU A 81 -18.59 9.65 1.70
C GLU A 81 -18.94 9.20 0.26
N THR A 82 -18.82 7.90 -0.04
CA THR A 82 -19.24 7.33 -1.33
C THR A 82 -20.74 7.03 -1.43
N ARG A 83 -21.53 7.39 -0.41
CA ARG A 83 -22.96 7.06 -0.28
C ARG A 83 -23.20 5.56 -0.39
N ASP A 84 -22.50 4.79 0.44
CA ASP A 84 -22.55 3.33 0.42
C ASP A 84 -22.29 2.71 -0.96
N GLY A 85 -21.38 3.34 -1.73
CA GLY A 85 -20.96 2.91 -3.05
C GLY A 85 -21.84 3.37 -4.21
N GLU A 86 -22.93 4.11 -3.97
CA GLU A 86 -23.75 4.73 -5.03
C GLU A 86 -22.90 5.61 -5.96
N LEU A 87 -21.96 6.37 -5.38
CA LEU A 87 -21.04 7.24 -6.12
C LEU A 87 -20.27 6.49 -7.21
N PHE A 88 -19.83 5.25 -6.96
CA PHE A 88 -19.09 4.48 -7.96
C PHE A 88 -19.95 4.11 -9.16
N ALA A 89 -21.24 3.85 -8.96
CA ALA A 89 -22.16 3.60 -10.07
C ALA A 89 -22.32 4.86 -10.94
N GLU A 90 -22.42 6.04 -10.32
CA GLU A 90 -22.48 7.32 -11.03
C GLU A 90 -21.20 7.59 -11.83
N LEU A 91 -20.02 7.44 -11.21
CA LEU A 91 -18.73 7.67 -11.86
C LEU A 91 -18.49 6.71 -13.02
N ILE A 92 -18.74 5.40 -12.84
CA ILE A 92 -18.55 4.41 -13.92
C ILE A 92 -19.52 4.66 -15.08
N ARG A 93 -20.75 5.13 -14.79
CA ARG A 93 -21.73 5.46 -15.84
C ARG A 93 -21.34 6.72 -16.61
N GLY A 94 -20.85 7.75 -15.91
CA GLY A 94 -20.41 9.02 -16.49
C GLY A 94 -19.13 8.88 -17.31
N GLU A 95 -18.18 8.07 -16.83
CA GLU A 95 -16.88 7.86 -17.46
C GLU A 95 -16.51 6.36 -17.61
N PRO A 96 -17.14 5.61 -18.53
CA PRO A 96 -16.96 4.14 -18.64
C PRO A 96 -15.54 3.65 -18.92
N PHE A 97 -14.64 4.53 -19.37
CA PHE A 97 -13.24 4.22 -19.66
C PHE A 97 -12.28 4.65 -18.55
N ALA A 98 -12.74 5.46 -17.60
CA ALA A 98 -11.93 5.87 -16.46
C ALA A 98 -11.73 4.69 -15.52
N THR A 99 -10.49 4.49 -15.09
CA THR A 99 -10.17 3.36 -14.20
C THR A 99 -10.25 3.70 -12.73
N TYR A 100 -10.08 4.98 -12.38
CA TYR A 100 -10.07 5.43 -10.99
C TYR A 100 -11.31 4.97 -10.20
N PRO A 101 -12.55 4.94 -10.73
CA PRO A 101 -13.69 4.48 -9.94
C PRO A 101 -13.58 3.00 -9.57
N VAL A 102 -13.12 2.16 -10.51
CA VAL A 102 -12.91 0.72 -10.29
C VAL A 102 -11.77 0.50 -9.29
N GLU A 103 -10.71 1.29 -9.40
CA GLU A 103 -9.55 1.21 -8.50
C GLU A 103 -9.92 1.52 -7.04
N LEU A 104 -10.64 2.64 -6.82
CA LEU A 104 -11.12 3.03 -5.50
C LEU A 104 -12.16 2.04 -4.95
N TYR A 105 -13.12 1.62 -5.78
CA TYR A 105 -14.15 0.66 -5.38
C TYR A 105 -13.55 -0.70 -4.98
N GLY A 106 -12.44 -1.11 -5.61
CA GLY A 106 -11.75 -2.35 -5.29
C GLY A 106 -11.29 -2.46 -3.85
N VAL A 107 -10.96 -1.34 -3.19
CA VAL A 107 -10.59 -1.31 -1.76
C VAL A 107 -11.78 -1.74 -0.89
N PHE A 108 -12.95 -1.16 -1.14
CA PHE A 108 -14.18 -1.46 -0.40
C PHE A 108 -14.69 -2.88 -0.69
N ALA A 109 -14.66 -3.30 -1.97
CA ALA A 109 -15.07 -4.63 -2.37
C ALA A 109 -14.21 -5.74 -1.73
N GLN A 110 -12.91 -5.48 -1.52
CA GLN A 110 -12.01 -6.38 -0.78
C GLN A 110 -12.45 -6.56 0.68
N ALA A 111 -13.02 -5.52 1.30
CA ALA A 111 -13.56 -5.55 2.66
C ALA A 111 -15.01 -6.09 2.73
N GLY A 112 -15.60 -6.49 1.59
CA GLY A 112 -16.97 -6.98 1.51
C GLY A 112 -18.04 -5.88 1.42
N LEU A 113 -17.65 -4.61 1.34
CA LEU A 113 -18.55 -3.48 1.13
C LEU A 113 -18.83 -3.35 -0.37
N ARG A 114 -20.09 -3.56 -0.76
CA ARG A 114 -20.48 -3.68 -2.18
C ARG A 114 -21.76 -2.92 -2.48
N HIS A 115 -21.82 -2.38 -3.69
CA HIS A 115 -23.01 -1.76 -4.25
C HIS A 115 -23.43 -2.48 -5.54
N ALA A 116 -24.67 -2.98 -5.59
CA ALA A 116 -25.11 -3.89 -6.65
C ALA A 116 -24.97 -3.30 -8.06
N GLU A 117 -25.31 -2.02 -8.22
CA GLU A 117 -25.19 -1.37 -9.53
C GLU A 117 -23.73 -1.08 -9.91
N ALA A 118 -22.88 -0.75 -8.93
CA ALA A 118 -21.46 -0.54 -9.18
C ALA A 118 -20.79 -1.85 -9.64
N ASP A 119 -21.13 -2.98 -9.01
CA ASP A 119 -20.69 -4.31 -9.43
C ASP A 119 -21.13 -4.63 -10.86
N ALA A 120 -22.40 -4.38 -11.20
CA ALA A 120 -22.94 -4.64 -12.53
C ALA A 120 -22.29 -3.78 -13.63
N LEU A 121 -22.10 -2.48 -13.35
CA LEU A 121 -21.46 -1.55 -14.26
C LEU A 121 -19.98 -1.90 -14.44
N ALA A 122 -19.23 -2.12 -13.36
CA ALA A 122 -17.83 -2.54 -13.43
C ALA A 122 -17.67 -3.86 -14.21
N GLN A 123 -18.54 -4.84 -14.00
CA GLN A 123 -18.51 -6.09 -14.75
C GLN A 123 -18.75 -5.88 -16.26
N THR A 124 -19.55 -4.90 -16.64
CA THR A 124 -19.86 -4.58 -18.03
C THR A 124 -18.77 -3.76 -18.69
N THR A 125 -18.32 -2.66 -18.06
CA THR A 125 -17.36 -1.72 -18.62
C THR A 125 -15.97 -2.33 -18.76
N THR A 126 -15.52 -3.14 -17.79
CA THR A 126 -14.21 -3.83 -17.86
C THR A 126 -14.11 -4.89 -18.96
N ARG A 127 -15.24 -5.32 -19.54
CA ARG A 127 -15.27 -6.25 -20.69
C ARG A 127 -15.13 -5.55 -22.04
N LEU A 128 -15.26 -4.23 -22.08
CA LEU A 128 -15.13 -3.46 -23.32
C LEU A 128 -13.71 -3.60 -23.89
N ARG A 129 -13.59 -3.54 -25.22
CA ARG A 129 -12.28 -3.60 -25.88
C ARG A 129 -11.39 -2.43 -25.47
N GLY A 130 -11.99 -1.25 -25.27
CA GLY A 130 -11.30 -0.03 -24.82
C GLY A 130 -10.63 -0.19 -23.45
N TRP A 131 -11.18 -1.03 -22.57
CA TRP A 131 -10.59 -1.29 -21.25
C TRP A 131 -9.21 -1.96 -21.33
N ARG A 132 -8.92 -2.63 -22.45
CA ARG A 132 -7.65 -3.32 -22.72
C ARG A 132 -6.60 -2.43 -23.39
N VAL A 133 -6.94 -1.18 -23.70
CA VAL A 133 -5.98 -0.26 -24.29
C VAL A 133 -4.86 -0.03 -23.27
N ALA A 134 -3.62 -0.17 -23.74
CA ALA A 134 -2.44 0.04 -22.90
C ALA A 134 -2.42 1.47 -22.36
N ARG A 135 -2.10 1.59 -21.08
CA ARG A 135 -1.94 2.89 -20.41
C ARG A 135 -0.50 3.34 -20.56
N GLU A 136 -0.27 4.65 -20.49
CA GLU A 136 1.07 5.23 -20.52
C GLU A 136 1.92 4.80 -19.31
N ASP A 137 1.26 4.42 -18.21
CA ASP A 137 1.90 3.99 -16.98
C ASP A 137 1.57 2.51 -16.64
N HIS A 138 2.61 1.68 -16.62
CA HIS A 138 2.52 0.27 -16.26
C HIS A 138 2.26 0.08 -14.76
N THR A 139 2.76 0.97 -13.90
CA THR A 139 2.51 0.93 -12.44
C THR A 139 1.03 1.14 -12.18
N ARG A 140 0.39 2.14 -12.82
CA ARG A 140 -1.06 2.31 -12.75
C ARG A 140 -1.83 1.08 -13.25
N THR A 141 -1.33 0.42 -14.28
CA THR A 141 -1.95 -0.82 -14.79
C THR A 141 -1.93 -1.94 -13.73
N LEU A 142 -0.86 -2.06 -12.92
CA LEU A 142 -0.85 -2.99 -11.78
C LEU A 142 -1.95 -2.67 -10.75
N GLY A 143 -2.19 -1.39 -10.47
CA GLY A 143 -3.28 -0.92 -9.61
C GLY A 143 -4.66 -1.39 -10.11
N VAL A 144 -4.93 -1.21 -11.40
CA VAL A 144 -6.18 -1.70 -12.05
C VAL A 144 -6.32 -3.21 -11.95
N LEU A 145 -5.25 -3.97 -12.20
CA LEU A 145 -5.27 -5.43 -12.11
C LEU A 145 -5.54 -5.92 -10.67
N ASN A 146 -5.04 -5.18 -9.67
CA ASN A 146 -5.35 -5.44 -8.26
C ASN A 146 -6.82 -5.16 -7.96
N ALA A 147 -7.37 -4.05 -8.44
CA ALA A 147 -8.77 -3.71 -8.27
C ALA A 147 -9.70 -4.74 -8.90
N GLU A 148 -9.41 -5.17 -10.13
CA GLU A 148 -10.14 -6.24 -10.80
C GLU A 148 -10.14 -7.53 -9.97
N ARG A 149 -8.97 -7.93 -9.44
CA ARG A 149 -8.87 -9.09 -8.53
C ARG A 149 -9.74 -8.91 -7.29
N ARG A 150 -9.67 -7.75 -6.63
CA ARG A 150 -10.38 -7.46 -5.37
C ARG A 150 -11.89 -7.44 -5.54
N ILE A 151 -12.39 -6.94 -6.67
CA ILE A 151 -13.82 -6.93 -6.99
C ILE A 151 -14.32 -8.33 -7.39
N GLY A 152 -13.43 -9.17 -7.95
CA GLY A 152 -13.79 -10.48 -8.51
C GLY A 152 -14.02 -10.44 -10.03
N LEU A 153 -13.46 -9.44 -10.71
CA LEU A 153 -13.52 -9.27 -12.15
C LEU A 153 -12.44 -10.11 -12.86
N ARG A 154 -12.67 -10.37 -14.15
CA ARG A 154 -11.65 -10.96 -15.00
C ARG A 154 -10.54 -9.92 -15.23
N ARG A 155 -9.32 -10.25 -14.85
CA ARG A 155 -8.16 -9.42 -15.15
C ARG A 155 -7.97 -9.22 -16.66
N HIS A 156 -7.76 -7.98 -17.07
CA HIS A 156 -7.63 -7.64 -18.49
C HIS A 156 -6.24 -7.92 -19.08
N ALA A 157 -5.22 -8.03 -18.24
CA ALA A 157 -3.85 -8.38 -18.60
C ALA A 157 -3.24 -9.35 -17.57
N ASP A 158 -2.09 -9.94 -17.92
CA ASP A 158 -1.28 -10.72 -16.98
C ASP A 158 -0.45 -9.80 -16.09
N PHE A 159 -0.47 -10.04 -14.78
CA PHE A 159 0.19 -9.18 -13.80
C PHE A 159 1.72 -9.23 -13.92
N GLY A 160 2.29 -10.42 -14.11
CA GLY A 160 3.74 -10.59 -14.23
C GLY A 160 4.28 -9.92 -15.49
N SER A 161 3.56 -10.04 -16.60
CA SER A 161 3.90 -9.40 -17.87
C SER A 161 3.88 -7.88 -17.78
N VAL A 162 2.92 -7.29 -17.06
CA VAL A 162 2.88 -5.84 -16.82
C VAL A 162 3.99 -5.41 -15.86
N LEU A 163 4.23 -6.16 -14.78
CA LEU A 163 5.29 -5.88 -13.82
C LEU A 163 6.66 -5.83 -14.50
N ALA A 164 6.95 -6.74 -15.43
CA ALA A 164 8.21 -6.77 -16.18
C ALA A 164 8.47 -5.51 -17.04
N LEU A 165 7.46 -4.65 -17.22
CA LEU A 165 7.55 -3.39 -17.95
C LEU A 165 7.62 -2.15 -17.03
N THR A 166 7.48 -2.31 -15.71
CA THR A 166 7.54 -1.20 -14.76
C THR A 166 8.98 -0.83 -14.40
N GLY A 167 9.15 0.25 -13.62
CA GLY A 167 10.45 0.66 -13.11
C GLY A 167 11.13 -0.46 -12.31
N LEU A 168 10.41 -1.08 -11.36
CA LEU A 168 10.97 -2.19 -10.59
C LEU A 168 11.29 -3.41 -11.45
N GLY A 169 10.42 -3.77 -12.39
CA GLY A 169 10.64 -4.95 -13.24
C GLY A 169 11.78 -4.81 -14.25
N ARG A 170 12.23 -3.58 -14.53
CA ARG A 170 13.36 -3.30 -15.40
C ARG A 170 14.70 -3.21 -14.67
N LEU A 171 14.70 -3.13 -13.35
CA LEU A 171 15.91 -3.05 -12.52
C LEU A 171 16.89 -1.94 -13.01
N PRO A 172 16.43 -0.69 -13.18
CA PRO A 172 17.23 0.37 -13.79
C PRO A 172 18.48 0.66 -12.96
N GLU A 173 19.44 1.33 -13.60
CA GLU A 173 20.62 1.82 -12.91
C GLU A 173 20.21 2.80 -11.79
N PRO A 174 20.65 2.57 -10.54
CA PRO A 174 20.12 3.26 -9.36
C PRO A 174 20.48 4.74 -9.29
N TRP A 175 21.54 5.17 -9.98
CA TRP A 175 21.98 6.58 -10.04
C TRP A 175 21.19 7.41 -11.05
N ALA A 176 20.38 6.77 -11.90
CA ALA A 176 19.50 7.44 -12.85
C ALA A 176 18.07 7.61 -12.31
N LEU A 177 17.84 7.29 -11.03
CA LEU A 177 16.52 7.32 -10.42
C LEU A 177 16.12 8.77 -10.07
N ASP A 178 15.20 9.34 -10.85
CA ASP A 178 14.54 10.58 -10.47
C ASP A 178 13.41 10.34 -9.46
N ARG A 179 12.86 11.44 -8.91
CA ARG A 179 11.78 11.38 -7.93
C ARG A 179 10.55 10.61 -8.44
N LYS A 180 10.14 10.81 -9.69
CA LYS A 180 8.95 10.16 -10.25
C LYS A 180 9.17 8.65 -10.38
N ALA A 181 10.36 8.24 -10.82
CA ALA A 181 10.74 6.84 -10.91
C ALA A 181 10.84 6.19 -9.53
N ALA A 182 11.30 6.91 -8.50
CA ALA A 182 11.31 6.41 -7.12
C ALA A 182 9.90 6.10 -6.59
N TYR A 183 8.95 7.02 -6.76
CA TYR A 183 7.52 6.75 -6.47
C TYR A 183 6.94 5.61 -7.33
N GLY A 184 7.38 5.48 -8.57
CA GLY A 184 6.99 4.34 -9.41
C GLY A 184 7.44 3.00 -8.81
N ILE A 185 8.69 2.92 -8.34
CA ILE A 185 9.23 1.71 -7.72
C ILE A 185 8.52 1.36 -6.41
N THR A 186 8.23 2.34 -5.55
CA THR A 186 7.50 2.08 -4.29
C THR A 186 6.11 1.54 -4.57
N HIS A 187 5.39 2.14 -5.53
CA HIS A 187 4.06 1.69 -5.94
C HIS A 187 4.08 0.32 -6.63
N ASP A 188 5.12 -0.01 -7.40
CA ASP A 188 5.31 -1.36 -7.95
C ASP A 188 5.39 -2.40 -6.83
N VAL A 189 6.16 -2.12 -5.77
CA VAL A 189 6.25 -2.98 -4.57
C VAL A 189 4.90 -3.09 -3.88
N PHE A 190 4.21 -1.97 -3.67
CA PHE A 190 2.90 -1.96 -3.02
C PHE A 190 1.89 -2.77 -3.84
N HIS A 191 1.81 -2.58 -5.15
CA HIS A 191 0.90 -3.36 -5.98
C HIS A 191 1.26 -4.85 -6.03
N LEU A 192 2.55 -5.19 -6.15
CA LEU A 192 3.02 -6.58 -6.17
C LEU A 192 2.68 -7.32 -4.87
N THR A 193 2.87 -6.66 -3.73
CA THR A 193 2.70 -7.25 -2.39
C THR A 193 1.28 -7.10 -1.82
N ASP A 194 0.31 -6.60 -2.60
CA ASP A 194 -1.02 -6.23 -2.11
C ASP A 194 -0.95 -5.29 -0.88
N TRP A 195 -0.12 -4.26 -1.04
CA TRP A 195 0.25 -3.23 -0.06
C TRP A 195 0.88 -3.82 1.21
N GLY A 196 1.70 -4.86 1.06
CA GLY A 196 2.34 -5.55 2.18
C GLY A 196 1.54 -6.70 2.80
N ARG A 197 0.29 -6.97 2.37
CA ARG A 197 -0.48 -8.14 2.82
C ARG A 197 0.12 -9.48 2.36
N ASN A 198 0.86 -9.47 1.26
CA ASN A 198 1.46 -10.66 0.65
C ASN A 198 2.90 -10.40 0.20
N ARG A 199 3.78 -10.15 1.18
CA ARG A 199 5.21 -9.86 0.98
C ARG A 199 5.97 -10.98 0.27
N GLN A 200 5.50 -12.22 0.39
CA GLN A 200 6.11 -13.40 -0.25
C GLN A 200 6.02 -13.38 -1.78
N ARG A 201 5.29 -12.43 -2.38
CA ARG A 201 5.22 -12.23 -3.84
C ARG A 201 6.44 -11.52 -4.42
N LEU A 202 7.27 -10.88 -3.60
CA LEU A 202 8.55 -10.35 -4.06
C LEU A 202 9.47 -11.51 -4.41
N SER A 203 9.91 -11.57 -5.67
CA SER A 203 10.92 -12.56 -6.07
C SER A 203 12.26 -12.25 -5.40
N PRO A 204 13.14 -13.25 -5.21
CA PRO A 204 14.49 -13.03 -4.69
C PRO A 204 15.26 -11.96 -5.47
N GLU A 205 15.16 -11.95 -6.81
CA GLU A 205 15.82 -10.96 -7.68
C GLU A 205 15.39 -9.52 -7.39
N LEU A 206 14.08 -9.26 -7.32
CA LEU A 206 13.56 -7.93 -6.99
C LEU A 206 13.94 -7.53 -5.56
N ALA A 207 13.89 -8.48 -4.62
CA ALA A 207 14.25 -8.24 -3.24
C ALA A 207 15.75 -7.91 -3.08
N ASP A 208 16.64 -8.56 -3.82
CA ASP A 208 18.08 -8.31 -3.80
C ASP A 208 18.41 -6.94 -4.38
N TYR A 209 17.77 -6.55 -5.50
CA TYR A 209 17.91 -5.22 -6.06
C TYR A 209 17.50 -4.12 -5.07
N LEU A 210 16.32 -4.26 -4.46
CA LEU A 210 15.84 -3.30 -3.46
C LEU A 210 16.72 -3.27 -2.21
N ARG A 211 17.17 -4.43 -1.72
CA ARG A 211 18.06 -4.53 -0.56
C ARG A 211 19.40 -3.84 -0.81
N LEU A 212 19.89 -3.87 -2.05
CA LEU A 212 21.13 -3.21 -2.44
C LEU A 212 20.97 -1.68 -2.49
N TRP A 213 19.88 -1.17 -3.07
CA TRP A 213 19.78 0.25 -3.43
C TRP A 213 18.91 1.13 -2.53
N VAL A 214 17.87 0.57 -1.91
CA VAL A 214 16.98 1.33 -1.00
C VAL A 214 17.75 2.06 0.11
N PRO A 215 18.80 1.49 0.76
CA PRO A 215 19.57 2.22 1.77
C PRO A 215 20.12 3.56 1.26
N SER A 216 20.72 3.58 0.07
CA SER A 216 21.34 4.79 -0.49
C SER A 216 20.29 5.80 -0.95
N TRP A 217 19.17 5.34 -1.52
CA TRP A 217 18.07 6.25 -1.85
C TRP A 217 17.44 6.85 -0.61
N LEU A 218 17.24 6.04 0.43
CA LEU A 218 16.69 6.47 1.71
C LEU A 218 17.57 7.54 2.36
N GLU A 219 18.89 7.37 2.34
CA GLU A 219 19.85 8.36 2.83
C GLU A 219 19.69 9.72 2.11
N ASN A 220 19.67 9.72 0.77
CA ASN A 220 19.49 10.94 -0.02
C ASN A 220 18.17 11.68 0.33
N TRP A 221 17.05 10.95 0.40
CA TRP A 221 15.75 11.59 0.67
C TRP A 221 15.56 11.99 2.13
N LEU A 222 16.28 11.35 3.05
CA LEU A 222 16.41 11.81 4.43
C LEU A 222 17.19 13.13 4.51
N GLU A 223 18.25 13.31 3.71
CA GLU A 223 18.99 14.57 3.62
C GLU A 223 18.13 15.70 3.04
N GLU A 224 17.40 15.42 1.96
CA GLU A 224 16.47 16.37 1.31
C GLU A 224 15.17 16.60 2.09
N GLN A 225 14.94 15.84 3.18
CA GLN A 225 13.74 15.91 4.01
C GLN A 225 12.44 15.71 3.21
N LEU A 226 12.48 14.87 2.16
CA LEU A 226 11.30 14.46 1.42
C LEU A 226 10.62 13.31 2.18
N TRP A 227 9.98 13.64 3.30
CA TRP A 227 9.48 12.68 4.29
C TRP A 227 8.43 11.73 3.74
N ASP A 228 7.68 12.17 2.75
CA ASP A 228 6.71 11.35 2.04
C ASP A 228 7.39 10.11 1.41
N LEU A 229 8.40 10.35 0.56
CA LEU A 229 9.16 9.29 -0.09
C LEU A 229 10.01 8.48 0.91
N VAL A 230 10.50 9.10 1.99
CA VAL A 230 11.17 8.40 3.09
C VAL A 230 10.21 7.37 3.71
N GLY A 231 8.97 7.77 4.00
CA GLY A 231 7.95 6.87 4.54
C GLY A 231 7.63 5.71 3.59
N GLU A 232 7.50 5.99 2.29
CA GLU A 232 7.26 4.94 1.30
C GLU A 232 8.43 3.96 1.17
N LEU A 233 9.67 4.44 1.19
CA LEU A 233 10.86 3.57 1.16
C LEU A 233 10.97 2.73 2.43
N LEU A 234 10.58 3.26 3.59
CA LEU A 234 10.48 2.47 4.83
C LEU A 234 9.35 1.42 4.77
N ALA A 235 8.23 1.71 4.10
CA ALA A 235 7.22 0.70 3.82
C ALA A 235 7.75 -0.39 2.87
N VAL A 236 8.57 -0.03 1.87
CA VAL A 236 9.25 -0.97 0.98
C VAL A 236 10.22 -1.87 1.76
N THR A 237 11.05 -1.32 2.67
CA THR A 237 11.96 -2.14 3.48
C THR A 237 11.20 -3.14 4.35
N ALA A 238 10.06 -2.75 4.93
CA ALA A 238 9.20 -3.66 5.69
C ALA A 238 8.54 -4.77 4.85
N CYS A 239 8.42 -4.55 3.53
CA CYS A 239 7.95 -5.56 2.58
C CYS A 239 9.02 -6.57 2.15
N LEU A 240 10.31 -6.27 2.34
CA LEU A 240 11.39 -7.18 1.94
C LEU A 240 11.42 -8.45 2.83
N PRO A 241 11.91 -9.59 2.30
CA PRO A 241 12.21 -10.76 3.12
C PRO A 241 13.09 -10.39 4.31
N ALA A 242 12.80 -10.91 5.50
CA ALA A 242 13.45 -10.55 6.77
C ALA A 242 13.32 -9.07 7.21
N ALA A 243 12.60 -8.24 6.45
CA ALA A 243 12.20 -6.87 6.80
C ALA A 243 13.29 -6.06 7.53
N PRO A 244 14.39 -5.70 6.86
CA PRO A 244 15.47 -4.95 7.49
C PRO A 244 14.96 -3.64 8.08
N TYR A 245 15.39 -3.35 9.31
CA TYR A 245 14.98 -2.17 10.06
C TYR A 245 16.16 -1.20 10.23
N ASP A 246 16.01 0.03 9.75
CA ASP A 246 16.97 1.11 9.96
C ASP A 246 16.51 2.04 11.08
N ALA A 247 17.06 1.83 12.28
CA ALA A 247 16.68 2.60 13.46
C ALA A 247 16.96 4.10 13.31
N VAL A 248 17.98 4.50 12.56
CA VAL A 248 18.32 5.92 12.35
C VAL A 248 17.28 6.57 11.45
N ALA A 249 16.92 5.92 10.35
CA ALA A 249 15.88 6.42 9.44
C ALA A 249 14.52 6.57 10.15
N TRP A 250 14.12 5.56 10.95
CA TRP A 250 12.89 5.62 11.74
C TRP A 250 12.89 6.75 12.77
N GLN A 251 13.99 6.96 13.48
CA GLN A 251 14.10 8.08 14.43
C GLN A 251 14.07 9.45 13.72
N ARG A 252 14.63 9.56 12.51
CA ARG A 252 14.54 10.79 11.72
C ARG A 252 13.12 11.08 11.24
N LEU A 253 12.39 10.08 10.74
CA LEU A 253 10.98 10.23 10.38
C LEU A 253 10.12 10.57 11.61
N ALA A 254 10.35 9.91 12.74
CA ALA A 254 9.67 10.22 13.99
C ALA A 254 9.94 11.66 14.47
N GLY A 255 11.16 12.18 14.25
CA GLY A 255 11.51 13.57 14.55
C GLY A 255 10.86 14.59 13.60
N ALA A 256 10.41 14.17 12.42
CA ALA A 256 9.64 14.99 11.48
C ALA A 256 8.14 15.01 11.82
N GLN A 257 7.65 14.03 12.57
CA GLN A 257 6.27 14.03 13.08
C GLN A 257 6.09 15.13 14.12
N ALA A 258 5.20 16.06 13.83
CA ALA A 258 4.84 17.15 14.72
C ALA A 258 4.08 16.64 15.95
N ALA A 259 3.98 17.49 16.97
CA ALA A 259 3.32 17.14 18.22
C ALA A 259 1.81 16.85 18.07
N ASP A 260 1.18 17.33 16.99
CA ASP A 260 -0.21 17.04 16.64
C ASP A 260 -0.37 15.73 15.85
N GLY A 261 0.73 15.05 15.51
CA GLY A 261 0.76 13.79 14.77
C GLY A 261 0.95 13.93 13.26
N SER A 262 0.91 15.15 12.72
CA SER A 262 1.16 15.40 11.29
C SER A 262 2.61 15.19 10.90
N VAL A 263 2.82 14.78 9.65
CA VAL A 263 4.15 14.70 9.02
C VAL A 263 4.09 15.52 7.74
N PRO A 264 4.94 16.55 7.55
CA PRO A 264 4.96 17.30 6.30
C PRO A 264 5.51 16.46 5.16
N GLU A 265 5.06 16.69 3.93
CA GLU A 265 5.56 15.97 2.76
C GLU A 265 7.04 16.30 2.48
N LEU A 266 7.43 17.56 2.68
CA LEU A 266 8.76 18.08 2.42
C LEU A 266 9.18 19.09 3.48
N GLY A 267 10.40 18.93 4.00
CA GLY A 267 11.02 19.92 4.88
C GLY A 267 10.33 20.06 6.24
N ALA A 268 10.18 21.30 6.70
CA ALA A 268 9.45 21.60 7.92
C ALA A 268 7.95 21.80 7.63
N ALA A 269 7.11 21.52 8.62
CA ALA A 269 5.68 21.77 8.52
C ALA A 269 5.36 23.25 8.19
N PRO A 270 4.30 23.52 7.42
CA PRO A 270 3.85 24.89 7.19
C PRO A 270 3.67 25.63 8.52
N SER A 271 4.20 26.83 8.63
CA SER A 271 4.04 27.68 9.81
C SER A 271 2.73 28.46 9.81
N THR A 272 1.90 28.26 8.79
CA THR A 272 0.62 28.94 8.65
C THR A 272 -0.41 28.31 9.59
N GLY A 273 -1.26 29.14 10.18
CA GLY A 273 -2.42 28.66 10.95
C GLY A 273 -3.56 28.14 10.07
N ASP A 274 -3.34 28.02 8.75
CA ASP A 274 -4.33 27.56 7.80
C ASP A 274 -4.38 26.03 7.78
N ARG A 275 -5.49 25.49 8.28
CA ARG A 275 -5.70 24.04 8.35
C ARG A 275 -5.83 23.38 6.98
N ALA A 276 -6.27 24.08 5.94
CA ALA A 276 -6.40 23.52 4.60
C ALA A 276 -5.03 23.39 3.91
N GLU A 277 -4.17 24.39 4.09
CA GLU A 277 -2.78 24.33 3.65
C GLU A 277 -2.01 23.24 4.39
N ALA A 278 -2.13 23.19 5.72
CA ALA A 278 -1.54 22.14 6.54
C ALA A 278 -2.06 20.74 6.12
N PHE A 279 -3.35 20.61 5.81
CA PHE A 279 -3.89 19.36 5.29
C PHE A 279 -3.20 18.95 3.99
N THR A 280 -3.19 19.86 3.01
CA THR A 280 -2.60 19.61 1.68
C THR A 280 -1.13 19.25 1.75
N ALA A 281 -0.38 19.87 2.67
CA ALA A 281 1.06 19.66 2.82
C ALA A 281 1.44 18.44 3.68
N CYS A 282 0.50 17.83 4.40
CA CYS A 282 0.83 16.79 5.39
C CYS A 282 0.02 15.50 5.28
N TYR A 283 -1.17 15.50 4.66
CA TYR A 283 -2.07 14.34 4.80
C TYR A 283 -1.48 13.04 4.25
N HIS A 284 -0.83 13.11 3.08
CA HIS A 284 -0.32 11.93 2.40
C HIS A 284 0.85 11.32 3.19
N SER A 285 1.87 12.11 3.50
CA SER A 285 3.02 11.69 4.33
C SER A 285 2.62 11.23 5.73
N THR A 286 1.59 11.83 6.33
CA THR A 286 1.04 11.37 7.63
C THR A 286 0.42 9.97 7.50
N LEU A 287 -0.34 9.74 6.43
CA LEU A 287 -0.95 8.45 6.15
C LEU A 287 0.08 7.37 5.79
N VAL A 288 1.07 7.72 4.96
CA VAL A 288 2.22 6.87 4.61
C VAL A 288 3.02 6.52 5.86
N THR A 289 3.20 7.46 6.80
CA THR A 289 3.89 7.19 8.07
C THR A 289 3.16 6.13 8.90
N ALA A 290 1.85 6.25 9.05
CA ALA A 290 1.03 5.25 9.75
C ALA A 290 1.09 3.88 9.04
N PHE A 291 1.05 3.88 7.71
CA PHE A 291 1.13 2.68 6.89
C PHE A 291 2.48 1.98 7.03
N ALA A 292 3.58 2.70 6.82
CA ALA A 292 4.94 2.17 6.91
C ALA A 292 5.21 1.62 8.31
N ALA A 293 4.83 2.36 9.36
CA ALA A 293 5.05 1.94 10.74
C ALA A 293 4.24 0.68 11.07
N THR A 294 3.02 0.55 10.54
CA THR A 294 2.21 -0.67 10.66
C THR A 294 2.88 -1.86 9.99
N LEU A 295 3.43 -1.69 8.77
CA LEU A 295 4.13 -2.77 8.07
C LEU A 295 5.40 -3.21 8.82
N ALA A 296 6.19 -2.26 9.32
CA ALA A 296 7.38 -2.57 10.12
C ALA A 296 7.00 -3.25 11.44
N ARG A 297 5.87 -2.86 12.04
CA ARG A 297 5.35 -3.41 13.29
C ARG A 297 4.95 -4.89 13.12
N ILE A 298 4.19 -5.23 12.08
CA ILE A 298 3.79 -6.62 11.80
C ILE A 298 4.99 -7.48 11.39
N ALA A 299 5.93 -6.90 10.62
CA ALA A 299 7.13 -7.61 10.21
C ALA A 299 8.03 -7.97 11.40
N SER A 300 8.10 -7.08 12.39
CA SER A 300 8.84 -7.32 13.63
C SER A 300 8.21 -8.44 14.46
N ASP A 301 6.88 -8.47 14.60
CA ASP A 301 6.18 -9.56 15.32
C ASP A 301 6.38 -10.93 14.65
N GLU A 302 6.33 -10.98 13.32
CA GLU A 302 6.55 -12.23 12.59
C GLU A 302 7.99 -12.75 12.73
N ALA A 303 8.97 -11.85 12.80
CA ALA A 303 10.35 -12.23 13.08
C ALA A 303 10.52 -12.78 14.51
N GLU A 304 9.72 -12.32 15.47
CA GLU A 304 9.70 -12.85 16.85
C GLU A 304 9.00 -14.20 16.97
N ALA A 305 7.91 -14.40 16.23
CA ALA A 305 7.16 -15.66 16.23
C ALA A 305 7.96 -16.85 15.65
N GLY A 306 9.00 -16.59 14.86
CA GLY A 306 9.79 -17.61 14.16
C GLY A 306 9.01 -18.28 13.02
N PRO A 307 9.63 -19.19 12.24
CA PRO A 307 8.90 -19.95 11.23
C PRO A 307 7.77 -20.73 11.93
N PRO A 308 6.54 -20.76 11.37
CA PRO A 308 5.48 -21.58 11.92
C PRO A 308 6.00 -23.02 12.01
N ALA A 309 5.80 -23.68 13.16
CA ALA A 309 6.18 -25.07 13.35
C ALA A 309 5.53 -25.92 12.26
N GLY A 310 6.27 -26.17 11.19
CA GLY A 310 5.85 -27.05 10.11
C GLY A 310 5.65 -28.43 10.72
N ASN A 311 4.51 -29.04 10.40
CA ASN A 311 4.19 -30.43 10.75
C ASN A 311 5.34 -31.37 10.33
N ALA A 312 6.23 -31.66 11.27
CA ALA A 312 7.18 -32.74 11.19
C ALA A 312 6.49 -34.03 11.66
N ALA A 313 5.65 -34.60 10.80
CA ALA A 313 5.17 -35.99 10.83
C ALA A 313 4.43 -36.20 9.49
N THR A 314 4.81 -37.08 8.57
CA THR A 314 5.42 -38.40 8.71
C THR A 314 6.25 -38.73 7.47
N ALA A 315 7.58 -38.73 7.59
CA ALA A 315 8.43 -39.57 6.74
C ALA A 315 8.50 -40.95 7.42
N GLY A 316 7.45 -41.74 7.24
CA GLY A 316 7.41 -43.13 7.65
C GLY A 316 8.12 -43.97 6.60
N GLU A 317 9.31 -44.45 6.95
CA GLU A 317 10.08 -45.47 6.26
C GLU A 317 9.18 -46.62 5.76
N ARG A 318 9.28 -46.93 4.47
CA ARG A 318 9.10 -48.31 3.99
C ARG A 318 10.39 -48.75 3.34
N THR A 319 11.22 -49.35 4.15
CA THR A 319 12.24 -50.32 3.75
C THR A 319 11.55 -51.49 3.05
N THR A 320 11.72 -51.59 1.72
CA THR A 320 11.52 -52.84 0.97
C THR A 320 12.77 -53.69 1.09
N PRO A 321 12.70 -54.93 1.61
CA PRO A 321 13.82 -55.86 1.54
C PRO A 321 13.95 -56.41 0.11
N CYS A 322 15.17 -56.38 -0.39
CA CYS A 322 15.61 -57.06 -1.58
C CYS A 322 15.73 -58.56 -1.25
N GLU A 323 14.87 -59.41 -1.79
CA GLU A 323 15.10 -60.84 -1.87
C GLU A 323 15.54 -61.19 -3.29
N SER A 324 16.81 -61.54 -3.40
CA SER A 324 17.41 -62.32 -4.48
C SER A 324 17.19 -63.80 -4.21
N GLU A 325 16.70 -64.58 -5.19
CA GLU A 325 17.40 -65.80 -5.64
C GLU A 325 16.74 -66.52 -6.84
N THR A 326 17.65 -66.91 -7.75
CA THR A 326 17.68 -68.12 -8.60
C THR A 326 16.85 -68.22 -9.90
N ALA A 327 17.63 -68.41 -10.98
CA ALA A 327 17.28 -68.91 -12.31
C ALA A 327 16.87 -70.41 -12.26
N PRO A 328 16.37 -70.98 -13.36
CA PRO A 328 17.18 -71.27 -14.57
C PRO A 328 16.77 -70.52 -15.83
#